data_AF-Q1RGD3-F1
#
_entry.id   AF-Q1RGD3-F1
#
_cell.length_a   1.000
_cell.length_b   1.000
_cell.length_c   1.000
_cell.angle_alpha   90.00
_cell.angle_beta   90.00
_cell.angle_gamma   90.00
#
_symmetry.space_group_name_H-M   'P 1'
#
loop_
_entity.id
_entity.type
_entity.pdbx_description
1 polymer ?
#
loop_
_entity_poly.entity_id
_entity_poly.type
_entity_poly.pdbx_seq_one_letter_code
_entity_poly.pdbx_strand_id
1 'polypeptide(L)'
;MMSKRNDITDGIFATTKKYGLVYTEELGWIDLGHAQGQDARILKRKLEQEHFSTYYDEFHDWYFPVDYHQEMGIRKKILGVDLTFHTGVYTKVMVRSCLSPTLKARVALTLMYGTAKRFEAWQNSFIFNWYTDSGFSAEDLVSDLIGFYRVFGTGPDPLLLAKPLSYTKALQIWDTYGAPGNFKNTEFTPFLFTTHPPFKKIN
;
A
#
# COMPACT_ATOMS: atom_id res chain seq x y z
N MET A 1 -6.07 -5.06 -6.29
CA MET A 1 -7.06 -6.06 -6.74
C MET A 1 -7.64 -6.66 -5.48
N MET A 2 -8.93 -6.97 -5.37
CA MET A 2 -9.46 -7.48 -4.09
C MET A 2 -8.82 -8.83 -3.76
N SER A 3 -8.12 -8.90 -2.62
CA SER A 3 -7.41 -10.09 -2.15
C SER A 3 -8.36 -11.29 -2.08
N LYS A 4 -7.92 -12.44 -2.58
CA LYS A 4 -8.68 -13.69 -2.56
C LYS A 4 -8.01 -14.71 -1.67
N ARG A 5 -8.82 -15.65 -1.16
CA ARG A 5 -8.34 -16.77 -0.35
C ARG A 5 -7.23 -17.57 -1.04
N ASN A 6 -7.30 -17.72 -2.36
CA ASN A 6 -6.30 -18.46 -3.15
C ASN A 6 -4.98 -17.69 -3.32
N ASP A 7 -4.94 -16.41 -2.98
CA ASP A 7 -3.71 -15.61 -3.00
C ASP A 7 -2.88 -15.85 -1.73
N ILE A 8 -3.47 -16.47 -0.68
CA ILE A 8 -2.77 -16.77 0.57
C ILE A 8 -1.58 -17.69 0.30
N THR A 9 -0.42 -17.30 0.83
CA THR A 9 0.81 -18.09 0.76
C THR A 9 1.42 -18.29 2.14
N ASP A 10 2.28 -19.29 2.27
CA ASP A 10 3.05 -19.50 3.49
C ASP A 10 4.01 -18.33 3.76
N GLY A 11 4.09 -17.90 5.02
CA GLY A 11 4.93 -16.81 5.48
C GLY A 11 6.43 -17.03 5.27
N ILE A 12 6.88 -18.29 5.12
CA ILE A 12 8.28 -18.58 4.72
C ILE A 12 8.64 -17.93 3.37
N PHE A 13 7.65 -17.67 2.51
CA PHE A 13 7.84 -17.05 1.21
C PHE A 13 7.61 -15.53 1.21
N ALA A 14 7.34 -14.91 2.37
CA ALA A 14 6.97 -13.49 2.45
C ALA A 14 8.02 -12.57 1.81
N THR A 15 9.32 -12.85 1.99
CA THR A 15 10.40 -12.00 1.46
C THR A 15 10.78 -12.33 0.01
N THR A 16 10.41 -13.51 -0.51
CA THR A 16 10.87 -14.04 -1.81
C THR A 16 9.81 -14.01 -2.90
N LYS A 17 8.52 -14.12 -2.55
CA LYS A 17 7.44 -14.03 -3.53
C LYS A 17 7.17 -12.59 -3.95
N LYS A 18 6.82 -12.42 -5.22
CA LYS A 18 6.46 -11.13 -5.82
C LYS A 18 5.00 -10.75 -5.61
N TYR A 19 4.14 -11.74 -5.42
CA TYR A 19 2.69 -11.59 -5.29
C TYR A 19 2.15 -12.61 -4.31
N GLY A 20 0.95 -12.35 -3.79
CA GLY A 20 0.26 -13.19 -2.82
C GLY A 20 -0.08 -12.41 -1.57
N LEU A 21 -0.76 -13.09 -0.66
CA LEU A 21 -1.22 -12.55 0.60
C LEU A 21 -0.59 -13.34 1.74
N VAL A 22 0.02 -12.67 2.71
CA VAL A 22 0.57 -13.31 3.92
C VAL A 22 -0.04 -12.67 5.15
N TYR A 23 -0.14 -13.44 6.22
CA TYR A 23 -0.45 -12.91 7.54
C TYR A 23 0.82 -12.84 8.38
N THR A 24 0.96 -11.78 9.16
CA THR A 24 2.11 -11.54 10.04
C THR A 24 1.62 -11.25 11.45
N GLU A 25 2.36 -11.68 12.47
CA GLU A 25 1.95 -11.48 13.87
C GLU A 25 1.90 -9.99 14.25
N GLU A 26 2.84 -9.19 13.72
CA GLU A 26 3.01 -7.79 14.13
C GLU A 26 2.27 -6.80 13.23
N LEU A 27 2.03 -7.14 11.95
CA LEU A 27 1.48 -6.20 10.96
C LEU A 27 0.14 -6.64 10.34
N GLY A 28 -0.34 -7.86 10.63
CA GLY A 28 -1.59 -8.38 10.09
C GLY A 28 -1.46 -8.89 8.65
N TRP A 29 -2.52 -8.72 7.85
CA TRP A 29 -2.53 -9.08 6.42
C TRP A 29 -1.64 -8.16 5.60
N ILE A 30 -0.79 -8.72 4.75
CA ILE A 30 0.10 -8.00 3.84
C ILE A 30 -0.07 -8.52 2.41
N ASP A 31 -0.34 -7.61 1.47
CA ASP A 31 -0.26 -7.84 0.03
C ASP A 31 1.21 -7.75 -0.43
N LEU A 32 1.75 -8.88 -0.91
CA LEU A 32 3.15 -8.97 -1.31
C LEU A 32 3.48 -8.20 -2.58
N GLY A 33 2.49 -7.92 -3.43
CA GLY A 33 2.62 -7.10 -4.63
C GLY A 33 2.87 -5.63 -4.27
N HIS A 34 2.04 -5.10 -3.37
CA HIS A 34 2.23 -3.75 -2.81
C HIS A 34 3.54 -3.66 -2.00
N ALA A 35 3.82 -4.66 -1.17
CA ALA A 35 5.04 -4.72 -0.36
C ALA A 35 6.35 -4.84 -1.15
N GLN A 36 6.34 -5.00 -2.48
CA GLN A 36 7.56 -4.89 -3.31
C GLN A 36 8.09 -3.44 -3.37
N GLY A 37 7.23 -2.45 -3.13
CA GLY A 37 7.59 -1.03 -3.14
C GLY A 37 7.88 -0.49 -4.54
N GLN A 38 7.24 -1.00 -5.60
CA GLN A 38 7.52 -0.54 -6.96
C GLN A 38 7.26 0.96 -7.14
N ASP A 39 6.14 1.46 -6.61
CA ASP A 39 5.80 2.88 -6.64
C ASP A 39 6.82 3.72 -5.85
N ALA A 40 7.26 3.22 -4.70
CA ALA A 40 8.33 3.82 -3.91
C ALA A 40 9.66 3.87 -4.68
N ARG A 41 10.02 2.85 -5.47
CA ARG A 41 11.23 2.86 -6.33
C ARG A 41 11.14 3.91 -7.43
N ILE A 42 9.98 4.03 -8.06
CA ILE A 42 9.73 5.05 -9.09
C ILE A 42 9.88 6.44 -8.46
N LEU A 43 9.28 6.67 -7.29
CA LEU A 43 9.38 7.93 -6.57
C LEU A 43 10.82 8.24 -6.13
N LYS A 44 11.53 7.26 -5.58
CA LYS A 44 12.95 7.38 -5.21
C LYS A 44 13.80 7.84 -6.39
N ARG A 45 13.62 7.20 -7.55
CA ARG A 45 14.31 7.58 -8.79
C ARG A 45 14.03 9.04 -9.18
N LYS A 46 12.77 9.50 -9.13
CA LYS A 46 12.43 10.91 -9.43
C LYS A 46 13.14 11.87 -8.48
N LEU A 47 13.14 11.57 -7.18
CA LEU A 47 13.80 12.37 -6.15
C LEU A 47 15.33 12.37 -6.28
N GLU A 48 15.93 11.28 -6.77
CA GLU A 48 17.38 11.17 -6.98
C GLU A 48 17.84 11.86 -8.27
N GLN A 49 17.02 11.80 -9.33
CA GLN A 49 17.34 12.38 -10.63
C GLN A 49 17.20 13.91 -10.68
N GLU A 50 16.31 14.48 -9.85
CA GLU A 50 16.06 15.93 -9.79
C GLU A 50 15.81 16.57 -11.18
N HIS A 51 15.15 15.83 -12.08
CA HIS A 51 14.89 16.28 -13.45
C HIS A 51 14.08 17.58 -13.49
N PHE A 52 14.42 18.46 -14.42
CA PHE A 52 13.78 19.77 -14.62
C PHE A 52 13.94 20.75 -13.45
N SER A 53 15.05 20.63 -12.71
CA SER A 53 15.42 21.61 -11.68
C SER A 53 15.52 23.02 -12.27
N THR A 54 14.79 23.95 -11.67
CA THR A 54 14.70 25.36 -12.05
C THR A 54 15.00 26.22 -10.83
N TYR A 55 15.73 27.33 -11.01
CA TYR A 55 15.95 28.32 -9.96
C TYR A 55 14.72 29.21 -9.78
N TYR A 56 14.28 29.41 -8.55
CA TYR A 56 13.15 30.26 -8.20
C TYR A 56 13.65 31.46 -7.40
N ASP A 57 13.61 32.65 -8.03
CA ASP A 57 14.07 33.91 -7.42
C ASP A 57 13.36 34.21 -6.10
N GLU A 58 12.06 33.93 -6.00
CA GLU A 58 11.26 34.14 -4.78
C GLU A 58 11.81 33.37 -3.57
N PHE A 59 12.33 32.16 -3.78
CA PHE A 59 12.85 31.29 -2.74
C PHE A 59 14.37 31.31 -2.65
N HIS A 60 15.03 32.02 -3.57
CA HIS A 60 16.49 32.06 -3.74
C HIS A 60 17.13 30.66 -3.81
N ASP A 61 16.44 29.68 -4.41
CA ASP A 61 16.90 28.30 -4.45
C ASP A 61 16.35 27.51 -5.67
N TRP A 62 16.92 26.32 -5.90
CA TRP A 62 16.55 25.40 -6.95
C TRP A 62 15.46 24.42 -6.50
N TYR A 63 14.48 24.20 -7.36
CA TYR A 63 13.40 23.25 -7.15
C TYR A 63 13.11 22.46 -8.42
N PHE A 64 12.62 21.23 -8.25
CA PHE A 64 12.20 20.37 -9.35
C PHE A 64 10.80 19.80 -9.10
N PRO A 65 10.01 19.57 -10.16
CA PRO A 65 8.68 18.99 -10.02
C PRO A 65 8.77 17.49 -9.71
N VAL A 66 8.00 17.04 -8.73
CA VAL A 66 7.79 15.62 -8.43
C VAL A 66 6.32 15.32 -8.47
N ASP A 67 5.98 14.30 -9.24
CA ASP A 67 4.64 13.79 -9.36
C ASP A 67 4.53 12.36 -8.82
N TYR A 68 3.46 12.12 -8.07
CA TYR A 68 3.11 10.83 -7.50
C TYR A 68 1.65 10.50 -7.80
N HIS A 69 1.43 9.26 -8.22
CA HIS A 69 0.12 8.75 -8.62
C HIS A 69 -0.24 7.57 -7.75
N GLN A 70 -1.49 7.54 -7.29
CA GLN A 70 -2.06 6.35 -6.69
C GLN A 70 -3.32 5.99 -7.47
N GLU A 71 -3.33 4.80 -8.06
CA GLU A 71 -4.40 4.32 -8.92
C GLU A 71 -5.02 3.04 -8.37
N MET A 72 -6.32 2.88 -8.60
CA MET A 72 -7.07 1.65 -8.35
C MET A 72 -7.74 1.20 -9.64
N GLY A 73 -7.57 -0.07 -9.97
CA GLY A 73 -8.35 -0.75 -11.00
C GLY A 73 -9.63 -1.32 -10.40
N ILE A 74 -10.78 -0.75 -10.72
CA ILE A 74 -12.10 -1.27 -10.37
C ILE A 74 -12.57 -2.17 -11.51
N ARG A 75 -12.71 -3.48 -11.23
CA ARG A 75 -13.36 -4.42 -12.15
C ARG A 75 -14.83 -4.54 -11.81
N LYS A 76 -15.71 -4.21 -12.75
CA LYS A 76 -17.16 -4.36 -12.61
C LYS A 76 -17.74 -5.14 -13.77
N LYS A 77 -18.63 -6.07 -13.44
CA LYS A 77 -19.42 -6.78 -14.44
C LYS A 77 -20.74 -6.03 -14.66
N ILE A 78 -20.90 -5.40 -15.82
CA ILE A 78 -22.14 -4.71 -16.21
C ILE A 78 -22.75 -5.48 -17.38
N LEU A 79 -24.00 -5.94 -17.24
CA LEU A 79 -24.73 -6.67 -18.29
C LEU A 79 -23.96 -7.88 -18.85
N GLY A 80 -23.21 -8.58 -18.01
CA GLY A 80 -22.43 -9.75 -18.41
C GLY A 80 -21.02 -9.45 -18.97
N VAL A 81 -20.67 -8.17 -19.16
CA VAL A 81 -19.36 -7.71 -19.64
C VAL A 81 -18.48 -7.27 -18.49
N ASP A 82 -17.26 -7.80 -18.40
CA ASP A 82 -16.26 -7.35 -17.43
C ASP A 82 -15.60 -6.06 -17.92
N LEU A 83 -15.91 -4.94 -17.25
CA LEU A 83 -15.30 -3.64 -17.48
C LEU A 83 -14.26 -3.35 -16.40
N THR A 84 -13.06 -2.96 -16.81
CA THR A 84 -12.01 -2.50 -15.89
C THR A 84 -11.87 -0.99 -16.04
N PHE A 85 -12.16 -0.26 -14.96
CA PHE A 85 -11.96 1.18 -14.88
C PHE A 85 -10.74 1.47 -14.02
N HIS A 86 -9.81 2.27 -14.55
CA HIS A 86 -8.68 2.77 -13.78
C HIS A 86 -9.03 4.18 -13.30
N THR A 87 -8.92 4.40 -12.00
CA THR A 87 -9.18 5.70 -11.40
C THR A 87 -8.16 5.98 -10.30
N GLY A 88 -7.75 7.23 -10.14
CA GLY A 88 -6.62 7.56 -9.29
C GLY A 88 -6.53 9.02 -8.91
N VAL A 89 -5.74 9.29 -7.88
CA VAL A 89 -5.41 10.64 -7.44
C VAL A 89 -3.97 10.96 -7.82
N TYR A 90 -3.80 12.21 -8.23
CA TYR A 90 -2.53 12.77 -8.64
C TYR A 90 -2.08 13.85 -7.66
N THR A 91 -0.84 13.74 -7.19
CA THR A 91 -0.18 14.77 -6.38
C THR A 91 1.06 15.25 -7.10
N LYS A 92 1.13 16.54 -7.38
CA LYS A 92 2.32 17.21 -7.93
C LYS A 92 2.80 18.24 -6.94
N VAL A 93 4.08 18.19 -6.60
CA VAL A 93 4.74 19.15 -5.70
C VAL A 93 6.05 19.64 -6.30
N MET A 94 6.51 20.79 -5.81
CA MET A 94 7.87 21.25 -6.05
C MET A 94 8.74 20.81 -4.88
N VAL A 95 9.85 20.14 -5.17
CA VAL A 95 10.81 19.66 -4.17
C VAL A 95 12.09 20.46 -4.34
N ARG A 96 12.65 20.95 -3.23
CA ARG A 96 13.94 21.63 -3.22
C ARG A 96 15.03 20.68 -3.72
N SER A 97 15.96 21.16 -4.54
CA SER A 97 17.08 20.38 -5.07
C SER A 97 18.13 20.09 -3.99
N CYS A 98 18.99 19.10 -4.25
CA CYS A 98 20.13 18.74 -3.40
C CYS A 98 19.78 18.35 -1.95
N LEU A 99 18.57 17.83 -1.71
CA LEU A 99 18.19 17.31 -0.39
C LEU A 99 19.01 16.08 -0.01
N SER A 100 19.30 15.93 1.29
CA SER A 100 19.94 14.71 1.80
C SER A 100 19.05 13.47 1.57
N PRO A 101 19.62 12.26 1.49
CA PRO A 101 18.82 11.03 1.34
C PRO A 101 17.71 10.89 2.38
N THR A 102 17.98 11.27 3.63
CA THR A 102 16.98 11.28 4.71
C THR A 102 15.84 12.26 4.46
N LEU A 103 16.13 13.45 3.95
CA LEU A 103 15.09 14.42 3.61
C LEU A 103 14.29 13.97 2.38
N LYS A 104 14.93 13.38 1.37
CA LYS A 104 14.23 12.76 0.24
C LYS A 104 13.28 11.65 0.70
N ALA A 105 13.69 10.81 1.65
CA ALA A 105 12.82 9.78 2.24
C ALA A 105 11.61 10.38 2.97
N ARG A 106 11.80 11.49 3.71
CA ARG A 106 10.68 12.20 4.39
C ARG A 106 9.69 12.82 3.39
N VAL A 107 10.21 13.43 2.32
CA VAL A 107 9.38 13.96 1.22
C VAL A 107 8.59 12.83 0.56
N ALA A 108 9.25 11.70 0.27
CA ALA A 108 8.60 10.53 -0.31
C ALA A 108 7.46 10.01 0.57
N LEU A 109 7.71 9.80 1.87
CA LEU A 109 6.69 9.32 2.81
C LEU A 109 5.50 10.29 2.91
N THR A 110 5.78 11.60 2.91
CA THR A 110 4.74 12.64 2.95
C THR A 110 3.88 12.60 1.68
N LEU A 111 4.49 12.42 0.51
CA LEU A 111 3.76 12.31 -0.76
C LEU A 111 2.91 11.05 -0.82
N MET A 112 3.44 9.91 -0.38
CA MET A 112 2.72 8.64 -0.34
C MET A 112 1.50 8.73 0.60
N TYR A 113 1.71 9.14 1.85
CA TYR A 113 0.63 9.25 2.83
C TYR A 113 -0.40 10.32 2.44
N GLY A 114 0.06 11.51 2.02
CA GLY A 114 -0.82 12.59 1.59
C GLY A 114 -1.67 12.19 0.37
N THR A 115 -1.10 11.45 -0.58
CA THR A 115 -1.84 10.97 -1.74
C THR A 115 -2.84 9.88 -1.37
N ALA A 116 -2.47 8.96 -0.47
CA ALA A 116 -3.39 7.95 0.06
C ALA A 116 -4.62 8.59 0.75
N LYS A 117 -4.41 9.60 1.60
CA LYS A 117 -5.52 10.34 2.24
C LYS A 117 -6.41 11.06 1.24
N ARG A 118 -5.83 11.67 0.20
CA ARG A 118 -6.61 12.30 -0.88
C ARG A 118 -7.40 11.27 -1.69
N PHE A 119 -6.82 10.09 -1.93
CA PHE A 119 -7.48 8.98 -2.62
C PHE A 119 -8.68 8.46 -1.82
N GLU A 120 -8.51 8.27 -0.51
CA GLU A 120 -9.61 7.90 0.41
C GLU A 120 -10.73 8.95 0.40
N ALA A 121 -10.40 10.23 0.55
CA ALA A 121 -11.37 11.31 0.52
C ALA A 121 -12.12 11.36 -0.83
N TRP A 122 -11.41 11.12 -1.93
CA TRP A 122 -12.00 11.05 -3.27
C TRP A 122 -12.98 9.88 -3.40
N GLN A 123 -12.63 8.68 -2.91
CA GLN A 123 -13.54 7.52 -2.88
C GLN A 123 -14.80 7.80 -2.02
N ASN A 124 -14.65 8.53 -0.91
CA ASN A 124 -15.76 8.90 -0.03
C ASN A 124 -16.66 10.03 -0.57
N SER A 125 -16.20 10.79 -1.57
CA SER A 125 -16.93 11.94 -2.11
C SER A 125 -18.03 11.53 -3.10
N PHE A 126 -19.23 11.30 -2.57
CA PHE A 126 -20.60 11.29 -3.14
C PHE A 126 -20.89 10.64 -4.52
N ILE A 127 -20.10 10.84 -5.58
CA ILE A 127 -20.34 10.25 -6.93
C ILE A 127 -19.99 8.75 -6.97
N PHE A 128 -19.07 8.27 -6.12
CA PHE A 128 -18.66 6.86 -6.08
C PHE A 128 -19.38 6.01 -5.01
N ASN A 129 -19.83 6.58 -3.89
CA ASN A 129 -20.57 5.85 -2.85
C ASN A 129 -21.91 5.26 -3.34
N TRP A 130 -22.54 5.86 -4.38
CA TRP A 130 -23.75 5.31 -4.99
C TRP A 130 -23.50 4.01 -5.80
N TYR A 131 -22.24 3.74 -6.18
CA TYR A 131 -21.91 2.65 -7.11
C TYR A 131 -20.86 1.66 -6.58
N THR A 132 -20.00 1.97 -5.60
CA THR A 132 -18.87 1.08 -5.20
C THR A 132 -18.51 1.16 -3.70
N ASP A 133 -18.36 -0.01 -3.04
CA ASP A 133 -17.76 -0.17 -1.69
C ASP A 133 -16.21 -0.30 -1.76
N SER A 134 -15.58 0.57 -2.55
CA SER A 134 -14.13 0.55 -2.77
C SER A 134 -13.47 1.64 -1.92
N GLY A 135 -12.97 1.25 -0.76
CA GLY A 135 -12.01 1.97 0.07
C GLY A 135 -10.84 1.04 0.41
N PHE A 136 -9.75 1.56 0.96
CA PHE A 136 -8.58 0.76 1.36
C PHE A 136 -8.98 -0.44 2.22
N SER A 137 -8.47 -1.60 1.84
CA SER A 137 -8.58 -2.84 2.60
C SER A 137 -7.60 -2.84 3.78
N ALA A 138 -7.76 -3.75 4.73
CA ALA A 138 -6.93 -3.82 5.93
C ALA A 138 -5.41 -3.86 5.65
N GLU A 139 -5.02 -4.46 4.54
CA GLU A 139 -3.64 -4.70 4.13
C GLU A 139 -3.01 -3.56 3.34
N ASP A 140 -3.78 -2.72 2.64
CA ASP A 140 -3.26 -1.89 1.54
C ASP A 140 -2.16 -0.92 2.01
N LEU A 141 -2.50 -0.02 2.95
CA LEU A 141 -1.59 1.03 3.41
C LEU A 141 -0.39 0.50 4.19
N VAL A 142 -0.58 -0.59 4.94
CA VAL A 142 0.51 -1.25 5.67
C VAL A 142 1.46 -1.92 4.69
N SER A 143 0.94 -2.51 3.61
CA SER A 143 1.74 -3.10 2.53
C SER A 143 2.54 -2.06 1.77
N ASP A 144 1.94 -0.91 1.44
CA ASP A 144 2.62 0.21 0.81
C ASP A 144 3.74 0.78 1.72
N LEU A 145 3.50 0.85 3.04
CA LEU A 145 4.50 1.29 4.02
C LEU A 145 5.68 0.31 4.12
N ILE A 146 5.42 -1.00 4.09
CA ILE A 146 6.48 -2.02 3.99
C ILE A 146 7.28 -1.80 2.71
N GLY A 147 6.61 -1.61 1.58
CA GLY A 147 7.24 -1.31 0.30
C GLY A 147 8.14 -0.06 0.38
N PHE A 148 7.69 1.00 1.05
CA PHE A 148 8.50 2.19 1.32
C PHE A 148 9.77 1.84 2.11
N TYR A 149 9.66 1.12 3.22
CA TYR A 149 10.83 0.79 4.06
C TYR A 149 11.79 -0.18 3.38
N ARG A 150 11.34 -1.05 2.47
CA ARG A 150 12.23 -1.88 1.64
C ARG A 150 13.03 -1.07 0.61
N VAL A 151 12.60 0.15 0.29
CA VAL A 151 13.21 1.00 -0.75
C VAL A 151 14.03 2.14 -0.15
N PHE A 152 13.53 2.77 0.91
CA PHE A 152 14.14 3.91 1.58
C PHE A 152 14.79 3.57 2.92
N GLY A 153 14.42 2.43 3.53
CA GLY A 153 14.99 1.99 4.80
C GLY A 153 16.39 1.41 4.65
N THR A 154 17.15 1.45 5.74
CA THR A 154 18.52 0.92 5.84
C THR A 154 18.60 -0.33 6.73
N GLY A 155 17.48 -0.76 7.30
CA GLY A 155 17.38 -1.91 8.20
C GLY A 155 17.13 -3.23 7.48
N PRO A 156 16.95 -4.33 8.24
CA PRO A 156 16.53 -5.61 7.67
C PRO A 156 15.14 -5.49 7.02
N ASP A 157 14.79 -6.46 6.15
CA ASP A 157 13.50 -6.46 5.46
C ASP A 157 12.35 -6.41 6.50
N PRO A 158 11.46 -5.40 6.44
CA PRO A 158 10.35 -5.27 7.39
C PRO A 158 9.47 -6.51 7.49
N LEU A 159 9.34 -7.29 6.40
CA LEU A 159 8.58 -8.54 6.40
C LEU A 159 9.23 -9.62 7.27
N LEU A 160 10.55 -9.61 7.41
CA LEU A 160 11.25 -10.52 8.32
C LEU A 160 10.95 -10.15 9.78
N LEU A 161 10.94 -8.85 10.08
CA LEU A 161 10.63 -8.34 11.41
C LEU A 161 9.16 -8.54 11.80
N ALA A 162 8.26 -8.60 10.82
CA ALA A 162 6.82 -8.73 11.04
C ALA A 162 6.37 -10.12 11.54
N LYS A 163 7.27 -11.11 11.56
CA LYS A 163 6.99 -12.52 11.92
C LYS A 163 5.85 -13.13 11.10
N PRO A 164 6.09 -13.45 9.81
CA PRO A 164 5.11 -14.10 8.96
C PRO A 164 4.67 -15.46 9.51
N LEU A 165 3.37 -15.74 9.46
CA LEU A 165 2.78 -16.99 9.93
C LEU A 165 2.79 -18.09 8.87
N SER A 166 2.64 -19.33 9.32
CA SER A 166 2.43 -20.47 8.42
C SER A 166 1.13 -20.31 7.63
N TYR A 167 1.08 -20.94 6.45
CA TYR A 167 -0.11 -20.96 5.60
C TYR A 167 -1.36 -21.39 6.36
N THR A 168 -1.26 -22.43 7.18
CA THR A 168 -2.38 -22.99 7.96
C THR A 168 -2.97 -21.99 8.94
N LYS A 169 -2.14 -21.22 9.65
CA LYS A 169 -2.60 -20.18 10.59
C LYS A 169 -3.23 -19.01 9.84
N ALA A 170 -2.63 -18.57 8.74
CA ALA A 170 -3.20 -17.52 7.90
C ALA A 170 -4.58 -17.94 7.35
N LEU A 171 -4.72 -19.22 6.94
CA LEU A 171 -5.98 -19.77 6.48
C LEU A 171 -7.05 -19.78 7.58
N GLN A 172 -6.69 -20.15 8.81
CA GLN A 172 -7.61 -20.11 9.95
C GLN A 172 -8.14 -18.70 10.23
N ILE A 173 -7.27 -17.69 10.15
CA ILE A 173 -7.65 -16.28 10.30
C ILE A 173 -8.64 -15.90 9.20
N TRP A 174 -8.31 -16.23 7.94
CA TRP A 174 -9.21 -15.98 6.81
C TRP A 174 -10.57 -16.65 6.99
N ASP A 175 -10.59 -17.93 7.37
CA ASP A 175 -11.82 -18.69 7.51
C ASP A 175 -12.68 -18.22 8.70
N THR A 176 -12.06 -17.55 9.69
CA THR A 176 -12.76 -16.98 10.86
C THR A 176 -13.33 -15.59 10.57
N TYR A 177 -12.53 -14.70 10.00
CA TYR A 177 -12.85 -13.28 9.87
C TYR A 177 -13.27 -12.87 8.45
N GLY A 178 -12.96 -13.70 7.46
CA GLY A 178 -13.22 -13.41 6.05
C GLY A 178 -12.08 -12.65 5.37
N ALA A 179 -12.39 -12.13 4.18
CA ALA A 179 -11.42 -11.41 3.35
C ALA A 179 -11.03 -10.07 3.99
N PRO A 180 -9.76 -9.64 3.88
CA PRO A 180 -9.29 -8.39 4.46
C PRO A 180 -9.94 -7.16 3.81
N GLY A 181 -10.45 -7.29 2.57
CA GLY A 181 -11.26 -6.25 1.90
C GLY A 181 -12.58 -5.91 2.58
N ASN A 182 -13.07 -6.77 3.49
CA ASN A 182 -14.25 -6.50 4.32
C ASN A 182 -13.94 -5.53 5.47
N PHE A 183 -12.66 -5.27 5.74
CA PHE A 183 -12.19 -4.43 6.82
C PHE A 183 -11.50 -3.21 6.21
N LYS A 184 -11.93 -2.01 6.58
CA LYS A 184 -11.32 -0.78 6.08
C LYS A 184 -10.21 -0.33 7.02
N ASN A 185 -9.03 -0.03 6.45
CA ASN A 185 -7.92 0.55 7.19
C ASN A 185 -7.36 1.74 6.42
N THR A 186 -7.47 2.91 7.02
CA THR A 186 -7.10 4.18 6.38
C THR A 186 -5.88 4.82 7.02
N GLU A 187 -5.24 4.12 7.96
CA GLU A 187 -4.04 4.58 8.64
C GLU A 187 -2.85 3.64 8.38
N PHE A 188 -1.65 4.13 8.65
CA PHE A 188 -0.43 3.31 8.69
C PHE A 188 -0.32 2.43 9.96
N THR A 189 -1.46 2.11 10.56
CA THR A 189 -1.54 1.27 11.75
C THR A 189 -1.91 -0.15 11.35
N PRO A 190 -1.23 -1.18 11.87
CA PRO A 190 -1.62 -2.57 11.64
C PRO A 190 -3.07 -2.85 12.04
N PHE A 191 -3.76 -3.64 11.22
CA PHE A 191 -5.05 -4.21 11.57
C PHE A 191 -4.85 -5.68 11.97
N LEU A 192 -4.86 -5.94 13.29
CA LEU A 192 -4.59 -7.27 13.84
C LEU A 192 -5.88 -8.03 14.13
N PHE A 193 -5.93 -9.26 13.64
CA PHE A 193 -6.96 -10.24 13.94
C PHE A 193 -6.49 -11.14 15.07
N THR A 194 -7.40 -11.53 15.95
CA THR A 194 -7.01 -12.37 17.09
C THR A 194 -6.58 -13.74 16.59
N THR A 195 -5.46 -14.22 17.13
CA THR A 195 -4.89 -15.54 16.84
C THR A 195 -5.20 -16.55 17.95
N HIS A 196 -5.98 -16.14 18.95
CA HIS A 196 -6.31 -16.94 20.12
C HIS A 196 -7.65 -17.69 19.95
N PRO A 197 -7.73 -18.98 20.33
CA PRO A 197 -8.98 -19.73 20.36
C PRO A 197 -10.02 -19.11 21.31
N PRO A 198 -11.34 -19.40 21.16
CA PRO A 198 -11.88 -20.60 20.54
C PRO A 198 -12.39 -20.32 19.13
N PHE A 199 -11.61 -20.70 18.13
CA PHE A 199 -12.16 -20.92 16.79
C PHE A 199 -13.10 -22.13 16.88
N LYS A 200 -14.31 -22.02 16.32
CA LYS A 200 -15.28 -23.12 16.30
C LYS A 200 -14.56 -24.38 15.81
N LYS A 201 -14.59 -25.46 16.61
CA LYS A 201 -14.23 -26.78 16.12
C LYS A 201 -15.12 -27.06 14.91
N ILE A 202 -14.51 -27.22 13.75
CA ILE A 202 -15.19 -27.80 12.60
C ILE A 202 -15.30 -29.29 12.95
N ASN A 203 -16.49 -29.71 13.35
CA ASN A 203 -16.88 -31.12 13.42
C ASN A 203 -17.26 -31.61 12.02
#